data_AF-A0AAV6I3S0-F1
#
_entry.id   AF-A0AAV6I3S0-F1
#
_cell.length_a   1.000
_cell.length_b   1.000
_cell.length_c   1.000
_cell.angle_alpha   90.00
_cell.angle_beta   90.00
_cell.angle_gamma   90.00
#
_symmetry.space_group_name_H-M   'P 1'
#
loop_
_entity.id
_entity.type
_entity.pdbx_description
1 polymer ?
#
loop_
_entity_poly.entity_id
_entity_poly.type
_entity_poly.pdbx_seq_one_letter_code
_entity_poly.pdbx_strand_id
1 'polypeptide(L)' 'MEVIDMRAPLSVPVGGATLGRIFNVLGESVDNLGPLDTRTISPIHISAPAFIELGTKISIFEIS' A
#
# COMPACT_ATOMS: atom_id res chain seq x y z
N MET A 1 29.27 6.24 -8.55
CA MET A 1 28.06 6.22 -7.71
C MET A 1 27.87 4.80 -7.24
N GLU A 2 27.82 4.59 -5.94
CA GLU A 2 27.59 3.28 -5.34
C GLU A 2 26.11 2.91 -5.43
N VAL A 3 25.80 1.64 -5.70
CA VAL A 3 24.44 1.13 -5.83
C VAL A 3 24.22 0.13 -4.70
N ILE A 4 23.14 0.32 -3.94
CA ILE A 4 22.78 -0.54 -2.81
C ILE A 4 21.50 -1.30 -3.18
N ASP A 5 21.59 -2.62 -3.21
CA ASP A 5 20.43 -3.50 -3.36
C ASP A 5 19.75 -3.72 -1.99
N MET A 6 18.48 -3.32 -1.89
CA MET A 6 17.69 -3.49 -0.66
C MET A 6 17.19 -4.92 -0.47
N ARG A 7 17.35 -5.82 -1.46
CA ARG A 7 16.88 -7.22 -1.45
C ARG A 7 15.39 -7.39 -1.15
N ALA A 8 14.62 -6.32 -1.34
CA ALA A 8 13.18 -6.29 -1.12
C ALA A 8 12.53 -5.47 -2.25
N PRO A 9 11.32 -5.85 -2.66
CA PRO A 9 10.54 -5.04 -3.60
C PRO A 9 10.18 -3.68 -3.00
N LEU A 10 9.92 -2.70 -3.87
CA LEU A 10 9.38 -1.40 -3.47
C LEU A 10 8.10 -1.61 -2.65
N SER A 11 8.07 -1.00 -1.46
CA SER A 11 7.01 -1.19 -0.47
C SER A 11 6.53 0.16 0.04
N VAL A 12 5.25 0.23 0.37
CA VAL A 12 4.58 1.46 0.81
C VAL A 12 3.86 1.23 2.14
N PRO A 13 3.67 2.28 2.95
CA PRO A 13 2.89 2.18 4.18
C PRO A 13 1.43 1.86 3.88
N VAL A 14 0.83 0.97 4.69
CA VAL A 14 -0.57 0.58 4.59
C VAL A 14 -1.23 0.57 5.98
N GLY A 15 -2.56 0.43 6.01
CA GLY A 15 -3.35 0.34 7.24
C GLY A 15 -4.02 1.66 7.63
N GLY A 16 -4.71 1.67 8.77
CA GLY A 16 -5.55 2.81 9.18
C GLY A 16 -4.77 4.12 9.35
N ALA A 17 -3.47 4.06 9.65
CA ALA A 17 -2.62 5.24 9.79
C ALA A 17 -2.50 6.06 8.49
N THR A 18 -2.68 5.45 7.31
CA THR A 18 -2.59 6.14 6.01
C THR A 18 -3.84 6.93 5.65
N LEU A 19 -4.96 6.75 6.37
CA LEU A 19 -6.20 7.44 6.08
C LEU A 19 -6.05 8.95 6.32
N GLY A 20 -6.41 9.76 5.32
CA GLY A 20 -6.28 11.21 5.36
C GLY A 20 -4.86 11.74 5.16
N ARG A 21 -3.91 10.87 4.80
CA ARG A 21 -2.51 11.22 4.51
C ARG A 21 -2.25 11.25 3.00
N ILE A 22 -1.30 12.07 2.58
CA ILE A 22 -0.85 12.13 1.16
C ILE A 22 0.61 11.70 1.10
N PHE A 23 0.91 10.74 0.23
CA PHE A 23 2.25 10.18 0.05
C PHE A 23 2.58 9.95 -1.42
N ASN A 24 3.87 9.91 -1.73
CA ASN A 24 4.38 9.62 -3.07
C ASN A 24 4.49 8.10 -3.33
N VAL A 25 4.96 7.72 -4.52
CA VAL A 25 5.14 6.31 -4.91
C VAL A 25 6.19 5.56 -4.10
N LEU A 26 7.09 6.27 -3.41
CA LEU A 26 8.09 5.70 -2.51
C LEU A 26 7.50 5.47 -1.10
N GLY A 27 6.27 5.89 -0.84
CA GLY A 27 5.61 5.80 0.46
C GLY A 27 5.96 6.93 1.43
N GLU A 28 6.62 8.00 0.94
CA GLU A 28 7.01 9.15 1.76
C GLU A 28 5.86 10.16 1.83
N SER A 29 5.56 10.69 3.03
CA SER A 29 4.50 11.67 3.19
C SER A 29 4.89 13.01 2.58
N VAL A 30 3.99 13.62 1.80
CA VAL A 30 4.17 14.93 1.15
C VAL A 30 3.15 15.95 1.65
N ASP A 31 2.46 15.65 2.75
CA ASP A 31 1.37 16.45 3.33
C ASP A 31 1.80 17.46 4.41
N ASN A 32 3.09 17.55 4.73
CA ASN A 32 3.65 18.39 5.81
C ASN A 32 3.08 18.10 7.21
N LEU A 33 2.42 16.96 7.43
CA LEU A 33 1.87 16.56 8.73
C LEU A 33 2.87 15.78 9.60
N GLY A 34 4.14 15.78 9.21
CA GLY A 34 5.20 15.02 9.87
C GLY A 34 5.22 13.53 9.48
N PRO A 35 6.11 12.74 10.09
CA PRO A 35 6.29 11.33 9.75
C PRO A 35 5.00 10.54 9.98
N LEU A 36 4.79 9.55 9.12
CA LEU A 36 3.69 8.61 9.25
C LEU A 36 4.05 7.52 10.27
N ASP A 37 3.35 7.46 11.40
CA ASP A 37 3.52 6.37 12.38
C ASP A 37 2.77 5.12 11.89
N THR A 38 3.42 4.38 11.00
CA THR A 38 2.93 3.09 10.51
C THR A 38 3.98 2.02 10.72
N ARG A 39 3.54 0.90 11.29
CA ARG A 39 4.36 -0.30 11.47
C ARG A 39 4.18 -1.30 10.35
N THR A 40 3.23 -1.07 9.46
CA THR A 40 2.86 -2.02 8.41
C THR A 40 3.16 -1.43 7.05
N ILE A 41 4.12 -2.05 6.36
CA ILE A 41 4.46 -1.78 4.97
C ILE A 41 4.08 -2.99 4.12
N SER A 42 3.65 -2.74 2.89
CA SER A 42 3.28 -3.79 1.93
C SER A 42 4.00 -3.55 0.60
N PRO A 43 4.48 -4.61 -0.07
CA PRO A 43 5.04 -4.50 -1.41
C PRO A 43 3.98 -4.06 -2.42
N ILE A 44 4.38 -3.27 -3.42
CA ILE A 44 3.47 -2.84 -4.50
C ILE A 44 3.21 -3.94 -5.53
N HIS A 45 4.11 -4.94 -5.58
CA HIS A 45 3.96 -6.13 -6.42
C HIS A 45 3.57 -7.32 -5.54
N ILE A 46 2.35 -7.83 -5.73
CA ILE A 46 1.81 -8.99 -5.02
C ILE A 46 1.20 -9.94 -6.06
N SER A 47 1.29 -11.25 -5.81
CA SER A 47 0.65 -12.26 -6.64
C SER A 47 -0.87 -12.11 -6.62
N ALA A 48 -1.52 -12.47 -7.72
CA ALA A 48 -2.97 -12.53 -7.75
C ALA A 48 -3.51 -13.54 -6.71
N PRO A 49 -4.71 -13.31 -6.14
CA PRO A 49 -5.35 -14.26 -5.24
C PRO A 49 -5.50 -15.65 -5.87
N ALA A 50 -5.50 -16.70 -5.05
CA ALA A 50 -5.72 -18.05 -5.55
C ALA A 50 -7.16 -18.25 -6.04
N PHE A 51 -7.37 -19.17 -6.99
CA PHE A 51 -8.71 -19.45 -7.54
C PHE A 51 -9.76 -19.75 -6.44
N ILE A 52 -9.36 -20.46 -5.37
CA ILE A 52 -10.23 -20.82 -4.24
C ILE A 52 -10.61 -19.63 -3.34
N GLU A 53 -9.87 -18.52 -3.42
CA GLU A 53 -10.12 -17.29 -2.66
C GLU A 53 -11.04 -16.32 -3.41
N LEU A 54 -11.32 -16.58 -4.70
CA LEU A 54 -12.18 -15.75 -5.51
C LEU A 54 -13.66 -15.93 -5.09
N GLY A 55 -14.30 -14.83 -4.69
CA GLY A 55 -15.72 -14.81 -4.39
C GLY A 55 -16.59 -14.90 -5.64
N THR A 56 -17.69 -15.67 -5.57
CA THR A 56 -18.66 -15.83 -6.67
C THR A 56 -19.91 -14.98 -6.52
N LYS A 57 -20.00 -14.20 -5.44
CA LYS A 57 -21.18 -13.38 -5.13
C LYS A 57 -21.20 -12.11 -5.97
N ILE A 58 -22.35 -11.86 -6.60
CA ILE A 58 -22.63 -10.59 -7.26
C ILE A 58 -23.15 -9.63 -6.18
N SER A 59 -22.49 -8.48 -6.03
CA SER A 59 -22.89 -7.39 -5.14
C SER A 59 -23.00 -6.09 -5.94
N ILE A 60 -24.05 -5.30 -5.68
CA ILE A 60 -24.16 -3.95 -6.23
C ILE A 60 -23.37 -2.98 -5.34
N PHE A 61 -22.61 -2.07 -5.94
CA PHE A 61 -21.97 -0.96 -5.23
C PHE A 61 -22.82 0.30 -5.45
N GLU A 62 -23.48 0.78 -4.41
CA GLU A 62 -24.29 2.01 -4.48
C GLU A 62 -23.37 3.24 -4.42
N ILE A 63 -23.57 4.17 -5.35
CA ILE A 63 -22.95 5.50 -5.32
C ILE A 63 -24.02 6.52 -4.95
N SER A 64 -23.84 7.17 -3.80
CA SER A 64 -24.71 8.25 -3.30
C SER A 64 -24.14 9.61 -3.65
#